data_AF-A0A4U0WP37-F1
#
_entry.id   AF-A0A4U0WP37-F1
#
_cell.length_a   1.000
_cell.length_b   1.000
_cell.length_c   1.000
_cell.angle_alpha   90.00
_cell.angle_beta   90.00
_cell.angle_gamma   90.00
#
_symmetry.space_group_name_H-M   'P 1'
#
loop_
_entity.id
_entity.type
_entity.pdbx_description
1 polymer ?
#
loop_
_entity_poly.entity_id
_entity_poly.type
_entity_poly.pdbx_seq_one_letter_code
_entity_poly.pdbx_strand_id
1 'polypeptide(L)'
;MLLTPAHLATAVLSLLPLAAGKLRTCKARDLPAIEVFGLQVVDITAKEHRGYEDWMPFPMTGMPVTHQPIDFCNFTITYTHPGQGDHVNVYIWRYGAGSLWMYVEGATVHTPTLTG
;
A
#
# COMPACT_ATOMS: atom_id res chain seq x y z
N MET A 1 47.57 -14.04 46.36
CA MET A 1 47.74 -12.69 45.78
C MET A 1 48.63 -12.89 44.55
N LEU A 2 48.30 -12.59 43.29
CA LEU A 2 47.34 -11.68 42.68
C LEU A 2 46.83 -12.25 41.33
N LEU A 3 45.73 -11.66 40.86
CA LEU A 3 44.85 -12.03 39.75
C LEU A 3 45.46 -11.95 38.34
N THR A 4 44.89 -12.76 37.43
CA THR A 4 44.95 -12.66 35.96
C THR A 4 44.28 -11.39 35.42
N PRO A 5 44.64 -10.90 34.22
CA PRO A 5 43.75 -10.07 33.43
C PRO A 5 43.26 -10.83 32.20
N ALA A 6 41.95 -10.98 32.12
CA ALA A 6 41.21 -11.46 30.97
C ALA A 6 41.30 -10.47 29.81
N HIS A 7 41.48 -10.98 28.59
CA HIS A 7 41.42 -10.19 27.38
C HIS A 7 40.02 -9.60 27.19
N LEU A 8 39.98 -8.28 27.06
CA LEU A 8 38.80 -7.47 26.79
C LEU A 8 38.20 -7.84 25.42
N ALA A 9 37.03 -8.48 25.43
CA ALA A 9 36.20 -8.61 24.24
C ALA A 9 35.48 -7.27 23.99
N THR A 10 35.91 -6.54 22.96
CA THR A 10 35.23 -5.34 22.46
C THR A 10 33.91 -5.74 21.80
N ALA A 11 32.81 -5.58 22.53
CA ALA A 11 31.46 -5.70 21.99
C ALA A 11 31.18 -4.49 21.08
N VAL A 12 31.19 -4.69 19.76
CA VAL A 12 30.76 -3.68 18.79
C VAL A 12 29.23 -3.62 18.83
N LEU A 13 28.68 -2.62 19.54
CA LEU A 13 27.26 -2.28 19.46
C LEU A 13 27.00 -1.67 18.07
N SER A 14 26.60 -2.50 17.11
CA SER A 14 26.11 -2.03 15.82
C SER A 14 24.75 -1.36 16.00
N LEU A 15 24.76 -0.02 16.06
CA LEU A 15 23.57 0.82 15.96
C LEU A 15 23.03 0.72 14.53
N LEU A 16 22.08 -0.19 14.29
CA LEU A 16 21.23 -0.15 13.10
C LEU A 16 20.29 1.05 13.24
N PRO A 17 20.32 2.05 12.34
CA PRO A 17 19.32 3.10 12.36
C PRO A 17 17.95 2.47 12.07
N LEU A 18 16.96 2.69 12.96
CA LEU A 18 15.56 2.46 12.64
C LEU A 18 15.19 3.43 11.51
N ALA A 19 15.22 2.96 10.27
CA ALA A 19 14.69 3.72 9.15
C ALA A 19 13.17 3.77 9.29
N ALA A 20 12.63 4.91 9.71
CA ALA A 20 11.22 5.22 9.53
C ALA A 20 10.89 5.06 8.03
N GLY A 21 10.08 4.07 7.70
CA GLY A 21 9.86 3.70 6.31
C GLY A 21 9.01 4.73 5.57
N LYS A 22 9.69 5.65 4.88
CA LYS A 22 9.10 6.47 3.81
C LYS A 22 8.49 5.55 2.75
N LEU A 23 7.38 5.95 2.16
CA LEU A 23 6.86 5.32 0.94
C LEU A 23 7.99 5.38 -0.10
N ARG A 24 8.67 4.25 -0.34
CA ARG A 24 9.94 4.29 -1.08
C ARG A 24 9.74 4.61 -2.56
N THR A 25 8.60 4.21 -3.13
CA THR A 25 8.24 4.46 -4.53
C THR A 25 6.72 4.26 -4.73
N CYS A 26 6.07 5.17 -5.48
CA CYS A 26 4.69 5.02 -5.95
C CYS A 26 4.71 4.70 -7.45
N LYS A 27 5.00 3.44 -7.79
CA LYS A 27 4.97 2.96 -9.18
C LYS A 27 4.22 1.64 -9.24
N ALA A 28 3.48 1.41 -10.32
CA ALA A 28 2.70 0.19 -10.53
C ALA A 28 3.53 -1.09 -10.31
N ARG A 29 4.78 -1.10 -10.80
CA ARG A 29 5.74 -2.20 -10.65
C ARG A 29 6.15 -2.54 -9.21
N ASP A 30 5.89 -1.64 -8.26
CA ASP A 30 6.24 -1.83 -6.86
C ASP A 30 5.13 -2.55 -6.08
N LEU A 31 3.96 -2.75 -6.72
CA LEU A 31 2.91 -3.58 -6.18
C LEU A 31 3.32 -5.06 -6.37
N PRO A 32 3.25 -5.90 -5.32
CA PRO A 32 3.49 -7.33 -5.49
C PRO A 32 2.50 -7.91 -6.51
N ALA A 33 2.86 -8.99 -7.17
CA ALA A 33 1.93 -9.68 -8.06
C ALA A 33 0.70 -10.14 -7.26
N ILE A 34 -0.48 -9.68 -7.66
CA ILE A 34 -1.77 -10.06 -7.05
C ILE A 34 -2.51 -10.95 -8.04
N GLU A 35 -2.41 -12.25 -7.82
CA GLU A 35 -3.12 -13.25 -8.61
C GLU A 35 -4.46 -13.56 -7.96
N VAL A 36 -5.54 -13.37 -8.73
CA VAL A 36 -6.89 -13.73 -8.31
C VAL A 36 -7.40 -14.81 -9.24
N PHE A 37 -7.83 -15.94 -8.67
CA PHE A 37 -8.31 -17.08 -9.44
C PHE A 37 -9.47 -16.67 -10.37
N GLY A 38 -9.36 -17.01 -11.65
CA GLY A 38 -10.38 -16.70 -12.67
C GLY A 38 -10.31 -15.30 -13.27
N LEU A 39 -9.40 -14.44 -12.80
CA LEU A 39 -9.21 -13.08 -13.31
C LEU A 39 -7.83 -12.89 -13.95
N GLN A 40 -7.77 -12.01 -14.94
CA GLN A 40 -6.52 -11.54 -15.54
C GLN A 40 -6.35 -10.05 -15.31
N VAL A 41 -5.14 -9.64 -14.95
CA VAL A 41 -4.77 -8.23 -14.86
C VAL A 41 -4.69 -7.66 -16.28
N VAL A 42 -5.46 -6.60 -16.52
CA VAL A 42 -5.44 -5.82 -17.76
C VAL A 42 -4.48 -4.64 -17.62
N ASP A 43 -4.56 -3.92 -16.50
CA ASP A 43 -3.75 -2.72 -16.26
C ASP A 43 -3.52 -2.49 -14.76
N ILE A 44 -2.41 -1.85 -14.42
CA ILE A 44 -2.10 -1.36 -13.08
C ILE A 44 -1.60 0.07 -13.19
N THR A 45 -2.32 1.01 -12.58
CA THR A 45 -1.87 2.39 -12.43
C THR A 45 -1.54 2.71 -10.97
N ALA A 46 -0.64 3.66 -10.78
CA ALA A 46 -0.25 4.16 -9.46
C ALA A 46 -0.25 5.69 -9.47
N LYS A 47 -0.94 6.30 -8.51
CA LYS A 47 -1.03 7.75 -8.34
C LYS A 47 -0.63 8.15 -6.93
N GLU A 48 0.37 9.01 -6.84
CA GLU A 48 0.80 9.58 -5.57
C GLU A 48 -0.13 10.74 -5.18
N HIS A 49 -0.58 10.73 -3.94
CA HIS A 49 -1.34 11.79 -3.30
C HIS A 49 -0.52 12.33 -2.14
N ARG A 50 -0.38 13.66 -2.06
CA ARG A 50 0.36 14.33 -0.99
C ARG A 50 -0.52 15.34 -0.29
N GLY A 51 -0.31 15.48 1.01
CA GLY A 51 -1.03 16.46 1.82
C GLY A 51 -2.54 16.22 1.85
N TYR A 52 -2.99 14.96 1.90
CA TYR A 52 -4.41 14.65 1.94
C TYR A 52 -4.97 14.91 3.34
N GLU A 53 -5.93 15.83 3.45
CA GLU A 53 -6.50 16.28 4.72
C GLU A 53 -7.93 15.74 4.97
N ASP A 54 -8.56 15.19 3.93
CA ASP A 54 -9.96 14.74 3.93
C ASP A 54 -10.11 13.24 4.26
N TRP A 55 -9.37 12.77 5.27
CA TRP A 55 -9.40 11.37 5.71
C TRP A 55 -10.22 11.16 7.00
N MET A 56 -10.63 12.24 7.66
CA MET A 56 -11.40 12.18 8.90
C MET A 56 -12.79 12.79 8.69
N PRO A 57 -13.86 11.98 8.57
CA PRO A 57 -15.18 12.46 8.18
C PRO A 57 -15.94 13.22 9.28
N PHE A 58 -15.42 13.28 10.53
CA PHE A 58 -16.12 13.96 11.62
C PHE A 58 -15.14 14.66 12.58
N PRO A 59 -15.39 15.93 12.96
CA PRO A 59 -14.71 16.51 14.10
C PRO A 59 -15.19 15.75 15.35
N MET A 60 -14.31 14.92 15.91
CA MET A 60 -14.51 14.34 17.25
C MET A 60 -14.50 15.49 18.26
N THR A 61 -15.66 16.07 18.54
CA THR A 61 -15.82 17.18 19.48
C THR A 61 -15.26 16.77 20.85
N GLY A 62 -14.28 17.53 21.34
CA GLY A 62 -13.68 17.33 22.66
C GLY A 62 -12.33 16.61 22.70
N MET A 63 -11.82 16.11 21.57
CA MET A 63 -10.43 15.66 21.47
C MET A 63 -9.63 16.59 20.54
N PRO A 64 -8.48 17.14 20.97
CA PRO A 64 -7.58 17.85 20.08
C PRO A 64 -6.93 16.83 19.13
N VAL A 65 -7.60 16.54 18.02
CA VAL A 65 -7.02 15.76 16.93
C VAL A 65 -6.19 16.73 16.10
N THR A 66 -4.88 16.53 16.07
CA THR A 66 -4.06 17.24 15.10
C THR A 66 -4.34 16.65 13.73
N HIS A 67 -4.93 17.44 12.84
CA HIS A 67 -5.03 17.07 11.43
C HIS A 67 -3.60 17.09 10.87
N GLN A 68 -3.03 15.90 10.71
CA GLN A 68 -1.78 15.73 10.00
C GLN A 68 -2.11 15.32 8.57
N PRO A 69 -1.68 16.08 7.57
CA PRO A 69 -1.82 15.70 6.18
C PRO A 69 -1.11 14.35 5.95
N ILE A 70 -1.73 13.47 5.18
CA ILE A 70 -1.17 12.15 4.86
C ILE A 70 -0.75 12.07 3.40
N ASP A 71 0.42 11.48 3.18
CA ASP A 71 0.91 11.13 1.86
C ASP A 71 0.65 9.64 1.60
N PHE A 72 0.09 9.31 0.44
CA PHE A 72 -0.24 7.93 0.08
C PHE A 72 -0.11 7.64 -1.41
N CYS A 73 0.01 6.37 -1.75
CA CYS A 73 -0.06 5.89 -3.12
C CYS A 73 -1.37 5.13 -3.32
N ASN A 74 -2.14 5.55 -4.33
CA ASN A 74 -3.34 4.89 -4.79
C ASN A 74 -3.01 4.04 -6.01
N PHE A 75 -3.19 2.72 -5.88
CA PHE A 75 -3.06 1.80 -6.99
C PHE A 75 -4.45 1.44 -7.50
N THR A 76 -4.64 1.48 -8.81
CA THR A 76 -5.85 0.97 -9.47
C THR A 76 -5.46 -0.22 -10.32
N ILE A 77 -6.01 -1.38 -10.01
CA ILE A 77 -5.83 -2.61 -10.77
C ILE A 77 -7.12 -2.88 -11.53
N THR A 78 -7.00 -3.03 -12.85
CA THR A 78 -8.11 -3.43 -13.69
C THR A 78 -7.99 -4.92 -13.97
N TYR A 79 -8.98 -5.69 -13.57
CA TYR A 79 -9.11 -7.12 -13.88
C TYR A 79 -10.17 -7.36 -14.95
N THR A 80 -10.11 -8.51 -15.62
CA THR A 80 -11.16 -9.03 -16.50
C THR A 80 -11.32 -10.54 -16.31
N HIS A 81 -12.54 -11.07 -16.49
CA HIS A 81 -12.72 -12.50 -16.66
C HIS A 81 -12.44 -12.89 -18.12
N PRO A 82 -11.56 -13.87 -18.37
CA PRO A 82 -11.29 -14.36 -19.71
C PRO A 82 -12.57 -14.79 -20.43
N GLY A 83 -12.83 -14.20 -21.60
CA GLY A 83 -13.98 -14.54 -22.43
C GLY A 83 -15.29 -13.84 -22.08
N GLN A 84 -15.36 -13.06 -20.99
CA GLN A 84 -16.57 -12.28 -20.64
C GLN A 84 -16.45 -10.80 -21.03
N GLY A 85 -15.22 -10.26 -21.05
CA GLY A 85 -15.01 -8.85 -21.42
C GLY A 85 -15.54 -7.85 -20.39
N ASP A 86 -15.75 -8.29 -19.15
CA ASP A 86 -16.05 -7.43 -18.02
C ASP A 86 -14.79 -6.82 -17.42
N HIS A 87 -14.95 -5.73 -16.66
CA HIS A 87 -13.86 -5.05 -15.97
C HIS A 87 -14.17 -4.86 -14.50
N VAL A 88 -13.24 -5.25 -13.64
CA VAL A 88 -13.31 -5.05 -12.19
C VAL A 88 -12.16 -4.14 -11.75
N ASN A 89 -12.46 -3.07 -11.03
CA ASN A 89 -11.45 -2.14 -10.54
C ASN A 89 -11.21 -2.35 -9.04
N VAL A 90 -9.95 -2.59 -8.69
CA VAL A 90 -9.50 -2.73 -7.29
C VAL A 90 -8.61 -1.55 -6.95
N TYR A 91 -8.89 -0.92 -5.81
CA TYR A 91 -8.18 0.26 -5.31
C TYR A 91 -7.40 -0.09 -4.06
N ILE A 92 -6.12 0.23 -4.06
CA ILE A 92 -5.24 -0.06 -2.93
C ILE A 92 -4.56 1.22 -2.49
N TRP A 93 -4.73 1.59 -1.23
CA TRP A 93 -4.12 2.78 -0.65
C TRP A 93 -3.01 2.37 0.32
N ARG A 94 -1.79 2.82 0.01
CA ARG A 94 -0.61 2.55 0.82
C ARG A 94 -0.06 3.84 1.41
N TYR A 95 0.07 3.85 2.74
CA TYR A 95 0.68 4.93 3.51
C TYR A 95 2.05 4.47 4.02
N GLY A 96 3.13 5.17 3.65
CA GLY A 96 4.49 4.84 4.12
C GLY A 96 4.89 3.36 3.94
N ALA A 97 5.59 2.81 4.93
CA ALA A 97 6.03 1.40 4.96
C ALA A 97 5.13 0.46 5.79
N GLY A 98 4.01 0.93 6.33
CA GLY A 98 3.37 0.25 7.48
C GLY A 98 1.92 -0.19 7.32
N SER A 99 1.15 0.29 6.33
CA SER A 99 -0.26 -0.10 6.23
C SER A 99 -0.77 -0.08 4.80
N LEU A 100 -1.42 -1.18 4.41
CA LEU A 100 -2.08 -1.39 3.12
C LEU A 100 -3.57 -1.55 3.41
N TRP A 101 -4.40 -0.64 2.89
CA TRP A 101 -5.84 -0.83 2.88
C TRP A 101 -6.26 -1.17 1.45
N MET A 102 -7.01 -2.26 1.29
CA MET A 102 -7.52 -2.72 0.01
C MET A 102 -9.04 -2.52 0.00
N TYR A 103 -9.53 -1.87 -1.05
CA TYR A 103 -10.95 -1.65 -1.30
C TYR A 103 -11.28 -2.09 -2.73
N VAL A 104 -12.43 -2.73 -2.91
CA VAL A 104 -12.91 -3.14 -4.23
C VAL A 104 -14.09 -2.26 -4.57
N GLU A 105 -13.99 -1.46 -5.64
CA GLU A 105 -15.06 -0.56 -6.05
C GLU A 105 -15.59 -0.97 -7.42
N GLY A 106 -16.71 -1.68 -7.39
CA GLY A 106 -17.53 -1.96 -8.57
C GLY A 106 -16.96 -3.00 -9.54
N ALA A 107 -17.87 -3.77 -10.13
CA ALA A 107 -17.63 -4.58 -11.32
C ALA A 107 -18.50 -4.00 -12.44
N THR A 108 -17.89 -3.64 -13.57
CA THR A 108 -18.61 -3.23 -14.77
C THR A 108 -18.66 -4.42 -15.72
N VAL A 109 -19.82 -5.05 -15.83
CA VAL A 109 -20.05 -6.14 -16.79
C VAL A 109 -20.53 -5.53 -18.10
N HIS A 110 -19.70 -5.55 -19.13
CA HIS A 110 -20.18 -5.34 -20.48
C HIS A 110 -20.80 -6.64 -20.96
N THR A 111 -22.13 -6.74 -20.91
CA THR A 111 -22.81 -7.88 -21.53
C THR A 111 -22.56 -7.83 -23.04
N PRO A 112 -21.97 -8.88 -23.66
CA PRO A 112 -21.92 -8.95 -25.11
C PRO A 112 -23.36 -8.98 -25.61
N THR A 113 -23.75 -7.98 -26.39
CA THR A 113 -25.03 -8.01 -27.10
C THR A 113 -24.89 -9.12 -28.13
N LEU A 114 -25.53 -10.27 -27.90
CA LEU A 114 -25.71 -11.30 -28.92
C LEU A 114 -26.62 -10.72 -30.01
N THR A 115 -26.06 -10.02 -30.98
CA THR A 115 -26.73 -9.79 -32.26
C THR A 115 -26.70 -11.11 -33.01
N GLY A 116 -27.85 -11.76 -33.08
CA GLY A 116 -28.08 -12.97 -33.87
C GLY A 116 -28.07 -12.73 -35.37
#